data_AF-A0A177QLW0-F1
#
_entry.id   AF-A0A177QLW0-F1
#
_cell.length_a   1.000
_cell.length_b   1.000
_cell.length_c   1.000
_cell.angle_alpha   90.00
_cell.angle_beta   90.00
_cell.angle_gamma   90.00
#
_symmetry.space_group_name_H-M   'P 1'
#
loop_
_entity.id
_entity.type
_entity.pdbx_description
1 polymer ?
#
loop_
_entity_poly.entity_id
_entity_poly.type
_entity_poly.pdbx_seq_one_letter_code
_entity_poly.pdbx_strand_id
1 'polypeptide(L)' 'MPAKAPPDDSAAVHIRGIPRETFFRLKMAAAAEKKTVRELLLKLIEDKIQELEKKGLLPKGK' A
#
# COMPACT_ATOMS: atom_id res chain seq x y z
N MET A 1 -28.85 -6.90 -19.70
CA MET A 1 -27.69 -7.55 -19.03
C MET A 1 -26.67 -6.45 -18.78
N PRO A 2 -26.36 -6.04 -17.54
CA PRO A 2 -25.41 -4.94 -17.34
C PRO A 2 -24.00 -5.40 -17.70
N ALA A 3 -23.31 -4.55 -18.46
CA ALA A 3 -21.96 -4.78 -18.95
C ALA A 3 -20.98 -5.01 -17.80
N LYS A 4 -20.17 -6.08 -17.94
CA LYS A 4 -19.08 -6.44 -17.04
C LYS A 4 -18.05 -5.30 -17.10
N ALA A 5 -17.89 -4.55 -16.02
CA ALA A 5 -16.83 -3.56 -15.87
C ALA A 5 -15.47 -4.22 -16.19
N PRO A 6 -14.52 -3.50 -16.81
CA PRO A 6 -13.20 -4.04 -17.10
C PRO A 6 -12.57 -4.56 -15.79
N PRO A 7 -11.79 -5.65 -15.84
CA PRO A 7 -11.13 -6.16 -14.64
C PRO A 7 -10.25 -5.04 -14.09
N ASP A 8 -10.60 -4.55 -12.90
CA ASP A 8 -9.68 -3.79 -12.08
C ASP A 8 -8.44 -4.68 -11.91
N ASP A 9 -7.34 -4.36 -12.60
CA ASP A 9 -6.01 -4.99 -12.47
C ASP A 9 -5.37 -4.70 -11.09
N SER A 10 -6.21 -4.46 -10.08
CA SER A 10 -5.83 -4.20 -8.70
C SER A 10 -5.71 -5.53 -7.97
N ALA A 11 -4.48 -5.93 -7.67
CA ALA A 11 -4.23 -7.05 -6.76
C ALA A 11 -4.72 -6.72 -5.34
N ALA A 12 -5.37 -7.68 -4.68
CA ALA A 12 -5.80 -7.54 -3.29
C ALA A 12 -4.68 -7.98 -2.34
N VAL A 13 -4.38 -7.16 -1.33
CA VAL A 13 -3.40 -7.47 -0.28
C VAL A 13 -4.14 -7.64 1.04
N HIS A 14 -4.04 -8.83 1.64
CA HIS A 14 -4.61 -9.13 2.95
C HIS A 14 -3.50 -9.27 3.99
N ILE A 15 -3.42 -8.32 4.92
CA ILE A 15 -2.45 -8.36 6.02
C ILE A 15 -3.16 -8.87 7.28
N ARG A 16 -2.69 -9.99 7.84
CA ARG A 16 -3.19 -10.57 9.09
C ARG A 16 -2.13 -10.44 10.20
N GLY A 17 -2.58 -10.50 11.46
CA GLY A 17 -1.69 -10.52 12.62
C GLY A 17 -1.12 -9.15 13.02
N ILE A 18 -1.65 -8.05 12.48
CA ILE A 18 -1.27 -6.70 12.93
C ILE A 18 -1.76 -6.51 14.38
N PRO A 19 -0.88 -6.20 15.35
CA PRO A 19 -1.31 -5.86 16.70
C PRO A 19 -2.29 -4.69 16.66
N ARG A 20 -3.35 -4.75 17.49
CA ARG A 20 -4.41 -3.72 17.50
C ARG A 20 -3.85 -2.31 17.69
N GLU A 21 -2.85 -2.18 18.56
CA GLU A 21 -2.18 -0.90 18.82
C GLU A 21 -1.47 -0.37 17.57
N THR A 22 -0.75 -1.22 16.84
CA THR A 22 -0.09 -0.85 15.58
C THR A 22 -1.11 -0.38 14.54
N PHE A 23 -2.24 -1.09 14.43
CA PHE A 23 -3.32 -0.68 13.52
C PHE A 23 -3.96 0.66 13.90
N PHE A 24 -4.11 0.92 15.21
CA PHE A 24 -4.58 2.21 15.70
C PHE A 24 -3.63 3.34 15.33
N ARG A 25 -2.33 3.17 15.57
CA ARG A 25 -1.29 4.14 15.19
C ARG A 25 -1.25 4.38 13.69
N LEU A 26 -1.43 3.32 12.87
CA LEU A 26 -1.52 3.44 11.42
C LEU A 26 -2.70 4.33 10.98
N LYS A 27 -3.87 4.17 11.60
CA LYS A 27 -5.02 5.05 11.33
C LYS A 27 -4.75 6.50 11.71
N MET A 28 -4.09 6.73 12.84
CA MET A 28 -3.72 8.07 13.28
C MET A 28 -2.72 8.73 12.31
N ALA A 29 -1.72 7.98 11.84
CA ALA A 29 -0.79 8.47 10.82
C ALA A 29 -1.51 8.83 9.51
N ALA A 30 -2.43 7.98 9.04
CA ALA A 30 -3.22 8.25 7.85
C ALA A 30 -4.08 9.52 8.01
N ALA A 31 -4.72 9.68 9.17
CA ALA A 31 -5.51 10.87 9.49
C ALA A 31 -4.66 12.16 9.53
N ALA A 32 -3.46 12.10 10.12
CA ALA A 32 -2.54 13.23 10.18
C ALA A 32 -2.11 13.72 8.78
N GLU A 33 -1.93 12.79 7.85
CA GLU A 33 -1.60 13.10 6.44
C GLU A 33 -2.83 13.41 5.56
N LYS A 34 -4.05 13.41 6.14
CA LYS A 34 -5.32 13.55 5.40
C LYS A 34 -5.48 12.53 4.28
N LYS A 35 -5.02 11.30 4.51
CA LYS A 35 -5.08 10.17 3.57
C LYS A 35 -5.87 9.01 4.14
N THR A 36 -6.35 8.14 3.25
CA THR A 36 -6.84 6.83 3.66
C THR A 36 -5.67 5.93 4.07
N VAL A 37 -5.96 4.92 4.91
CA VAL A 37 -4.96 3.91 5.30
C VAL A 37 -4.37 3.20 4.07
N ARG A 38 -5.19 2.98 3.03
CA ARG A 38 -4.75 2.38 1.76
C ARG A 38 -3.70 3.25 1.08
N GLU A 39 -3.98 4.54 0.89
CA GLU A 39 -3.06 5.47 0.23
C GLU A 39 -1.74 5.62 0.99
N LEU A 40 -1.81 5.68 2.33
CA LEU A 40 -0.61 5.72 3.16
C LEU A 40 0.23 4.45 2.98
N LEU A 41 -0.40 3.27 3.04
CA LEU A 41 0.31 2.00 2.87
C LEU A 41 0.93 1.87 1.47
N LEU A 42 0.19 2.21 0.41
CA LEU A 42 0.70 2.16 -0.95
C LEU A 42 1.91 3.08 -1.11
N LYS A 43 1.82 4.32 -0.65
CA LYS A 43 2.94 5.25 -0.69
C LYS A 43 4.18 4.70 0.05
N LEU A 44 4.00 4.18 1.26
CA LEU A 44 5.11 3.60 2.02
C LEU A 44 5.74 2.40 1.32
N ILE A 45 4.94 1.57 0.65
CA ILE A 45 5.42 0.43 -0.12
C ILE A 45 6.21 0.90 -1.34
N GLU A 46 5.66 1.84 -2.12
CA GLU A 46 6.32 2.40 -3.32
C GLU A 46 7.63 3.09 -2.96
N ASP A 47 7.63 3.95 -1.94
CA ASP A 47 8.83 4.64 -1.44
C ASP A 47 9.89 3.60 -1.03
N LYS A 48 9.47 2.50 -0.39
CA LYS A 48 10.40 1.45 0.05
C LYS A 48 10.96 0.66 -1.13
N ILE A 49 10.14 0.32 -2.13
CA ILE A 49 10.60 -0.35 -3.35
C ILE A 49 11.62 0.53 -4.07
N GLN A 50 11.33 1.82 -4.24
CA GLN A 50 12.23 2.75 -4.91
C GLN A 50 13.57 2.90 -4.14
N GLU A 51 13.54 2.90 -2.81
CA GLU A 51 14.75 2.89 -1.99
C GLU A 51 15.60 1.63 -2.22
N LEU A 52 14.95 0.46 -2.29
CA LEU A 52 15.62 -0.82 -2.52
C LEU A 52 16.18 -0.94 -3.94
N GLU A 53 15.50 -0.42 -4.94
CA GLU A 53 16.01 -0.31 -6.32
C GLU A 53 17.24 0.61 -6.39
N LYS A 54 17.22 1.75 -5.70
CA LYS A 54 18.38 2.67 -5.61
C LYS A 54 19.59 2.01 -4.95
N LYS A 55 19.35 1.13 -3.99
CA LYS A 55 20.40 0.34 -3.31
C LYS A 55 20.89 -0.85 -4.15
N GLY A 56 20.27 -1.13 -5.30
CA GLY A 56 20.59 -2.29 -6.14
C GLY A 56 20.13 -3.62 -5.56
N LEU A 57 19.27 -3.62 -4.53
CA LEU A 57 18.73 -4.82 -3.90
C LEU A 57 17.53 -5.40 -4.66
N LEU A 58 16.81 -4.54 -5.39
CA LEU A 58 15.76 -4.94 -6.31
C LEU A 58 16.15 -4.57 -7.74
N PRO A 59 15.82 -5.41 -8.74
CA PRO A 59 15.91 -5.01 -10.12
C PRO A 59 14.97 -3.82 -10.35
N LYS A 60 15.43 -2.80 -11.09
CA LYS A 60 14.55 -1.73 -11.53
C LYS A 60 13.44 -2.34 -12.37
N GLY A 61 12.19 -2.04 -12.01
CA GLY A 61 11.02 -2.49 -12.78
C GLY A 61 11.17 -2.18 -14.28
N LYS A 62 10.67 -3.08 -15.13
CA LYS A 62 10.61 -2.89 -16.58
C LYS A 62 9.71 -1.71 -16.94
#